data_AF-A0A7Y2XBH7-F1
#
_entry.id   AF-A0A7Y2XBH7-F1
#
_cell.length_a   1.000
_cell.length_b   1.000
_cell.length_c   1.000
_cell.angle_alpha   90.00
_cell.angle_beta   90.00
_cell.angle_gamma   90.00
#
_symmetry.space_group_name_H-M   'P 1'
#
loop_
_entity.id
_entity.type
_entity.pdbx_description
1 polymer ?
#
loop_
_entity_poly.entity_id
_entity_poly.type
_entity_poly.pdbx_seq_one_letter_code
_entity_poly.pdbx_strand_id
1 'polypeptide(L)'
;MVDKSILLDNKKFTLGVFDDPDKLLHAVDKLKKKGVKIFDCYTPFPVHHLDKALGYERSNLTIGAFLCGLMGSLSGFTLAYSMNVVDWPMIIGGKPNSIGMFTSFIPV
;
A
#
# COMPACT_ATOMS: atom_id res chain seq x y z
N MET A 1 4.56 9.15 9.86
CA MET A 1 3.57 10.04 9.20
C MET A 1 2.35 10.15 10.10
N VAL A 2 2.53 10.75 11.29
CA VAL A 2 1.44 11.06 12.23
C VAL A 2 1.52 12.56 12.38
N ASP A 3 0.53 13.25 11.84
CA ASP A 3 0.48 14.70 11.82
C ASP A 3 0.27 15.21 13.25
N LYS A 4 1.13 16.13 13.74
CA LYS A 4 0.99 16.72 15.08
C LYS A 4 -0.29 17.54 15.24
N SER A 5 -1.03 17.79 14.15
CA SER A 5 -2.34 18.43 14.18
C SER A 5 -3.50 17.55 14.70
N ILE A 6 -3.24 16.26 14.98
CA ILE A 6 -4.19 15.32 15.60
C ILE A 6 -4.30 15.53 17.13
N LEU A 7 -3.44 16.36 17.73
CA LEU A 7 -3.65 16.84 19.10
C LEU A 7 -4.87 17.77 19.11
N LEU A 8 -6.02 17.20 19.46
CA LEU A 8 -7.36 17.81 19.55
C LEU A 8 -7.48 18.83 20.70
N ASP A 9 -6.39 19.51 21.06
CA ASP A 9 -6.40 20.48 22.15
C ASP A 9 -7.12 21.75 21.68
N ASN A 10 -8.42 21.80 21.99
CA ASN A 10 -9.33 22.95 21.92
C ASN A 10 -9.84 23.43 20.54
N LYS A 11 -9.97 22.54 19.54
CA LYS A 11 -10.65 22.86 18.27
C LYS A 11 -12.13 22.47 18.30
N LYS A 12 -13.01 23.41 17.95
CA LYS A 12 -14.45 23.17 17.77
C LYS A 12 -14.70 22.61 16.38
N PHE A 13 -15.32 21.43 16.30
CA PHE A 13 -15.75 20.80 15.05
C PHE A 13 -17.27 20.77 14.98
N THR A 14 -17.81 21.01 13.78
CA THR A 14 -19.24 20.82 13.50
C THR A 14 -19.44 19.42 12.96
N LEU A 15 -20.29 18.63 13.62
CA LEU A 15 -20.64 17.28 13.19
C LEU A 15 -21.96 17.30 12.40
N GLY A 16 -21.96 16.72 11.21
CA GLY A 16 -23.17 16.42 10.45
C GLY A 16 -23.44 14.92 10.51
N VAL A 17 -24.62 14.53 11.00
CA VAL A 17 -25.05 13.12 11.03
C VAL A 17 -26.01 12.88 9.86
N PHE A 18 -25.75 11.83 9.09
CA PHE A 18 -26.55 11.44 7.93
C PHE A 18 -27.07 10.02 8.13
N ASP A 19 -28.31 9.77 7.70
CA ASP A 19 -28.98 8.48 7.73
C ASP A 19 -28.67 7.61 6.49
N ASP A 20 -28.33 8.26 5.38
CA ASP A 20 -28.17 7.65 4.06
C ASP A 20 -26.80 8.01 3.43
N PRO A 21 -26.07 7.03 2.85
CA PRO A 21 -24.79 7.26 2.20
C PRO A 21 -24.86 8.22 1.00
N ASP A 22 -25.95 8.23 0.22
CA ASP A 22 -26.09 9.11 -0.95
C ASP A 22 -26.25 10.57 -0.51
N LYS A 23 -27.01 10.81 0.56
CA LYS A 23 -27.14 12.14 1.17
C LYS A 23 -25.79 12.65 1.67
N LEU A 24 -24.98 11.77 2.27
CA LEU A 24 -23.63 12.10 2.72
C LEU A 24 -22.75 12.51 1.52
N LEU A 25 -22.73 11.73 0.44
CA LEU A 25 -21.95 12.05 -0.77
C LEU A 25 -22.33 13.40 -1.37
N HIS A 26 -23.64 13.68 -1.50
CA HIS A 26 -24.12 14.97 -1.98
C HIS A 26 -23.76 16.13 -1.04
N ALA A 27 -23.78 15.91 0.27
CA ALA A 27 -23.38 16.92 1.24
C ALA A 27 -21.88 17.23 1.14
N VAL A 28 -21.04 16.20 1.03
CA VAL A 28 -19.58 16.34 0.85
C VAL A 28 -19.25 17.11 -0.43
N ASP A 29 -19.90 16.79 -1.56
CA ASP A 29 -19.69 17.51 -2.82
C ASP A 29 -20.08 19.00 -2.71
N LYS A 30 -21.22 19.32 -2.09
CA LYS A 30 -21.64 20.71 -1.85
C LYS A 30 -20.69 21.46 -0.93
N LEU A 31 -20.21 20.82 0.14
CA LEU A 31 -19.28 21.43 1.09
C LEU A 31 -17.91 21.71 0.45
N LYS A 32 -17.42 20.79 -0.37
CA LYS A 32 -16.20 20.97 -1.16
C LYS A 32 -16.32 22.12 -2.16
N LYS A 33 -17.44 22.20 -2.88
CA LYS A 33 -17.73 23.34 -3.79
C LYS A 33 -17.78 24.69 -3.07
N LYS A 34 -18.21 24.70 -1.81
CA LYS A 34 -18.21 25.90 -0.94
C LYS A 34 -16.83 26.20 -0.33
N GLY A 35 -15.81 25.38 -0.57
CA GLY A 35 -14.46 25.57 -0.03
C GLY A 35 -14.33 25.24 1.47
N VAL A 36 -15.30 24.54 2.05
CA VAL A 36 -15.23 24.12 3.45
C VAL A 36 -14.24 22.95 3.58
N LYS A 37 -13.21 23.12 4.41
CA LYS A 37 -12.24 22.05 4.69
C LYS A 37 -12.88 20.99 5.58
N ILE A 38 -13.18 19.83 5.01
CA ILE A 38 -13.66 18.65 5.73
C ILE A 38 -12.45 17.98 6.38
N PHE A 39 -12.56 17.63 7.67
CA PHE A 39 -11.48 16.95 8.39
C PHE A 39 -11.47 15.45 8.11
N ASP A 40 -12.58 14.77 8.38
CA ASP A 40 -12.75 13.34 8.14
C ASP A 40 -14.24 12.95 8.07
N CYS A 41 -14.54 11.83 7.43
CA CYS A 41 -15.88 11.24 7.35
C CYS A 41 -15.88 9.81 7.89
N TYR A 42 -16.47 9.63 9.06
CA TYR A 42 -16.59 8.32 9.70
C TYR A 42 -17.80 7.56 9.16
N THR A 43 -17.57 6.38 8.59
CA THR A 43 -18.63 5.52 8.03
C THR A 43 -18.46 4.09 8.56
N PRO A 44 -19.55 3.36 8.88
CA PRO A 44 -19.46 2.00 9.42
C PRO A 44 -19.08 0.95 8.36
N PHE A 45 -19.14 1.31 7.08
CA PHE A 45 -18.77 0.50 5.93
C PHE A 45 -18.13 1.39 4.85
N PRO A 46 -17.33 0.82 3.94
CA PRO A 46 -16.71 1.60 2.87
C PRO A 46 -17.78 2.14 1.89
N VAL A 47 -17.96 3.45 1.86
CA VAL A 47 -18.82 4.12 0.88
C VAL A 47 -18.03 4.34 -0.40
N HIS A 48 -18.46 3.72 -1.50
CA HIS A 48 -17.83 3.93 -2.79
C HIS A 48 -17.86 5.41 -3.19
N HIS A 49 -16.75 5.89 -3.79
CA HIS A 49 -16.60 7.25 -4.33
C HIS A 49 -16.43 8.36 -3.27
N LEU A 50 -16.54 8.03 -1.98
CA LEU A 50 -16.26 8.98 -0.90
C LEU A 50 -14.81 9.49 -0.94
N ASP A 51 -13.84 8.62 -1.24
CA ASP A 51 -12.42 8.98 -1.35
C ASP A 51 -12.18 10.04 -2.43
N LYS A 52 -12.85 9.91 -3.59
CA LYS A 52 -12.79 10.87 -4.69
C LYS A 52 -13.49 12.18 -4.33
N ALA A 53 -14.63 12.07 -3.65
CA ALA A 53 -15.37 13.24 -3.17
C ALA A 53 -14.52 14.05 -2.17
N LEU A 54 -13.87 13.38 -1.21
CA LEU A 54 -12.96 14.01 -0.25
C LEU A 54 -11.66 14.52 -0.89
N GLY A 55 -11.24 13.93 -2.01
CA GLY A 55 -10.06 14.36 -2.75
C GLY A 55 -8.76 13.86 -2.12
N TYR A 56 -8.79 12.69 -1.50
CA TYR A 56 -7.56 12.07 -1.00
C TYR A 56 -6.65 11.68 -2.18
N GLU A 57 -5.36 11.95 -2.02
CA GLU A 57 -4.36 11.43 -2.94
C GLU A 57 -4.22 9.91 -2.80
N ARG A 58 -3.79 9.26 -3.88
CA ARG A 58 -3.56 7.81 -3.87
C ARG A 58 -2.45 7.50 -2.88
N SER A 59 -2.69 6.50 -2.02
CA SER A 59 -1.67 6.04 -1.07
C SER A 59 -0.45 5.47 -1.80
N ASN A 60 0.75 5.85 -1.35
CA ASN A 60 2.04 5.36 -1.87
C ASN A 60 2.39 3.95 -1.37
N LEU A 61 1.46 3.25 -0.71
CA LEU A 61 1.68 1.92 -0.17
C LEU A 61 2.07 0.90 -1.24
N THR A 62 1.51 1.02 -2.45
CA THR A 62 1.82 0.12 -3.58
C THR A 62 3.30 0.16 -3.96
N ILE A 63 3.90 1.36 -3.97
CA ILE A 63 5.31 1.54 -4.33
C ILE A 63 6.19 0.90 -3.24
N GLY A 64 5.86 1.13 -1.97
CA GLY A 64 6.57 0.51 -0.86
C GLY A 64 6.51 -1.02 -0.91
N ALA A 65 5.32 -1.58 -1.11
CA ALA A 65 5.12 -3.02 -1.25
C ALA A 65 5.92 -3.61 -2.43
N PHE A 66 5.94 -2.92 -3.57
CA PHE A 66 6.70 -3.33 -4.74
C PHE A 66 8.22 -3.37 -4.47
N LEU A 67 8.77 -2.32 -3.84
CA LEU A 67 10.19 -2.26 -3.51
C LEU A 67 10.59 -3.34 -2.51
N CYS A 68 9.76 -3.59 -1.50
CA CYS A 68 9.98 -4.68 -0.56
C CYS A 68 9.95 -6.05 -1.26
N GLY A 69 8.99 -6.28 -2.16
CA GLY A 69 8.92 -7.50 -2.96
C GLY A 69 10.13 -7.69 -3.86
N LEU A 70 10.56 -6.64 -4.56
CA LEU A 70 11.74 -6.66 -5.43
C LEU A 70 13.03 -6.98 -4.66
N MET A 71 13.20 -6.34 -3.50
CA MET A 71 14.37 -6.56 -2.64
C MET A 71 14.37 -7.99 -2.07
N GLY A 72 13.21 -8.53 -1.70
CA GLY A 72 13.07 -9.92 -1.26
C GLY A 72 13.38 -10.94 -2.36
N SER A 73 12.89 -10.70 -3.58
CA SER A 73 13.19 -11.56 -4.72
C SER A 73 14.68 -11.53 -5.08
N LEU A 74 15.30 -10.35 -5.06
CA LEU A 74 16.72 -10.21 -5.38
C LEU A 74 17.62 -10.85 -4.32
N SER A 75 17.29 -10.67 -3.03
CA SER A 75 18.06 -11.29 -1.94
C SER A 75 17.93 -12.81 -1.94
N GLY A 76 16.72 -13.35 -2.17
CA GLY A 76 16.49 -14.79 -2.31
C GLY A 76 17.25 -15.39 -3.50
N PHE A 77 17.22 -14.72 -4.65
CA PHE A 77 17.99 -15.14 -5.83
C PHE A 77 19.51 -15.09 -5.58
N THR A 78 19.98 -14.01 -4.97
CA THR A 78 21.41 -13.85 -4.63
C THR A 78 21.87 -14.95 -3.68
N LEU A 79 21.07 -15.26 -2.65
CA LEU A 79 21.39 -16.32 -1.69
C LEU A 79 21.49 -17.68 -2.38
N ALA A 80 20.50 -18.04 -3.21
CA ALA A 80 20.49 -19.31 -3.93
C ALA A 80 21.69 -19.44 -4.89
N TYR A 81 22.04 -18.35 -5.58
CA TYR A 81 23.20 -18.31 -6.46
C TYR A 81 24.52 -18.43 -5.70
N SER A 82 24.69 -17.66 -4.61
CA SER A 82 25.89 -17.69 -3.79
C SER A 82 26.16 -19.09 -3.23
N MET A 83 25.15 -19.78 -2.71
CA MET A 83 25.32 -21.12 -2.14
C MET A 83 25.67 -22.18 -3.18
N ASN A 84 24.97 -22.19 -4.33
CA ASN A 84 25.11 -23.28 -5.31
C ASN A 84 26.24 -23.09 -6.33
N VAL A 85 26.72 -21.86 -6.53
CA VAL A 85 27.71 -21.54 -7.57
C VAL A 85 29.02 -21.02 -6.99
N VAL A 86 28.99 -20.19 -5.95
CA VAL A 86 30.19 -19.50 -5.44
C VAL A 86 30.79 -20.23 -4.24
N ASP A 87 29.98 -20.46 -3.20
CA ASP A 87 30.46 -20.95 -1.91
C ASP A 87 30.69 -22.46 -1.92
N TRP A 88 29.71 -23.24 -2.37
CA TRP A 88 29.82 -24.69 -2.49
C TRP A 88 29.24 -25.22 -3.80
N PRO A 89 30.02 -25.18 -4.91
CA PRO A 89 29.57 -25.69 -6.19
C PRO A 89 29.51 -27.22 -6.18
N MET A 90 28.32 -27.78 -5.94
CA MET A 90 28.05 -29.22 -5.95
C MET A 90 27.21 -29.62 -7.16
N ILE A 91 27.55 -30.74 -7.80
CA ILE A 91 26.74 -31.35 -8.85
C ILE A 91 25.70 -32.24 -8.18
N ILE A 92 24.46 -31.76 -8.06
CA ILE A 92 23.34 -32.49 -7.47
C ILE A 92 22.38 -32.91 -8.60
N GLY A 93 22.16 -34.21 -8.76
CA GLY A 93 21.23 -34.75 -9.78
C GLY A 93 21.68 -34.52 -11.23
N GLY A 94 22.99 -34.37 -11.47
CA GLY A 94 23.56 -34.13 -12.80
C GLY A 94 23.36 -32.71 -13.34
N LYS A 95 22.82 -31.79 -12.52
CA LYS A 95 22.63 -30.39 -12.92
C LYS A 95 23.97 -29.66 -12.96
N PRO A 96 24.25 -28.85 -14.00
CA PRO A 96 25.44 -28.03 -14.04
C PRO A 96 25.40 -26.96 -12.96
N ASN A 97 26.52 -26.77 -12.25
CA ASN A 97 26.75 -25.73 -11.25
C ASN A 97 27.14 -24.37 -11.88
N SER A 98 26.62 -24.10 -13.08
CA SER A 98 26.94 -22.92 -13.89
C SER A 98 25.73 -21.97 -13.97
N ILE A 99 25.90 -20.81 -14.61
CA ILE A 99 24.86 -19.77 -14.79
C ILE A 99 23.52 -20.30 -15.33
N GLY A 100 23.50 -21.43 -16.04
CA GLY A 100 22.29 -22.09 -16.53
C GLY A 100 21.36 -22.68 -15.45
N MET A 101 21.79 -22.75 -14.18
CA MET A 101 21.00 -23.30 -13.06
C MET A 101 19.86 -22.36 -12.61
N PHE A 102 19.80 -21.12 -13.10
CA PHE A 102 18.83 -20.11 -12.65
C PHE A 102 17.36 -20.55 -12.78
N THR A 103 17.05 -21.42 -13.75
CA THR A 103 15.70 -22.00 -13.95
C THR A 103 15.26 -22.89 -12.78
N SER A 104 16.20 -23.48 -12.05
CA SER A 104 15.91 -24.32 -10.87
C SER A 104 15.66 -23.52 -9.59
N PHE A 105 15.95 -22.20 -9.58
CA PHE A 105 15.70 -21.33 -8.42
C PHE A 105 14.28 -20.76 -8.41
N ILE A 106 13.57 -20.86 -9.54
CA ILE A 106 12.15 -20.52 -9.64
C ILE A 106 11.38 -21.81 -9.35
N PRO A 107 10.62 -21.87 -8.25
CA PRO A 107 9.79 -23.05 -7.98
C PRO A 107 8.73 -23.19 -9.08
N VAL A 108 8.63 -24.40 -9.62
CA VAL A 108 7.57 -24.85 -10.54
C VAL A 108 6.36 -25.30 -9.75
#